data_AF-A0A2S2N3T2-F1
#
_entry.id   AF-A0A2S2N3T2-F1
#
_cell.length_a   1.000
_cell.length_b   1.000
_cell.length_c   1.000
_cell.angle_alpha   90.00
_cell.angle_beta   90.00
_cell.angle_gamma   90.00
#
_symmetry.space_group_name_H-M   'P 1'
#
loop_
_entity.id
_entity.type
_entity.pdbx_description
1 polymer ?
#
loop_
_entity_poly.entity_id
_entity_poly.type
_entity_poly.pdbx_seq_one_letter_code
_entity_poly.pdbx_strand_id
1 'polypeptide(L)'
;LHCTARGDPVPRIEWSKLRAPLPWQHRVVNGSLVIPRAAQQDSGQYICNVSSPVGSTEVFVTLDVESKKGTAGGWGVPVFLLPPPLWPSPVLPLATSTLTSSPSS
;
A
#
# COMPACT_ATOMS: atom_id res chain seq x y z
N LEU A 1 -5.75 -7.84 10.27
CA LEU A 1 -5.62 -6.42 10.67
C LEU A 1 -4.98 -6.38 12.04
N HIS A 2 -3.80 -5.76 12.16
CA HIS A 2 -3.04 -5.74 13.41
C HIS A 2 -3.31 -4.44 14.16
N CYS A 3 -3.66 -4.53 15.44
CA CYS A 3 -3.79 -3.39 16.32
C CYS A 3 -3.16 -3.75 17.66
N THR A 4 -2.25 -2.91 18.13
CA THR A 4 -1.55 -3.11 19.40
C THR A 4 -1.61 -1.83 20.18
N ALA A 5 -1.99 -1.96 21.44
CA ALA A 5 -2.00 -0.86 22.38
C ALA A 5 -1.11 -1.22 23.57
N ARG A 6 -0.39 -0.23 24.08
CA ARG A 6 0.40 -0.33 25.31
C ARG A 6 -0.14 0.70 26.30
N GLY A 7 -0.25 0.28 27.54
CA GLY A 7 -0.72 1.12 28.64
C GLY A 7 -0.65 0.34 29.94
N ASP A 8 -0.50 1.06 31.04
CA ASP A 8 -0.66 0.53 32.39
C ASP A 8 -1.81 1.30 33.06
N PRO A 9 -2.94 0.63 33.38
CA PRO A 9 -3.22 -0.79 33.22
C PRO A 9 -3.49 -1.21 31.76
N VAL A 10 -3.37 -2.52 31.49
CA VAL A 10 -3.47 -3.10 30.14
C VAL A 10 -4.76 -2.67 29.43
N PRO A 11 -4.67 -2.01 28.26
CA PRO A 11 -5.85 -1.57 27.52
C PRO A 11 -6.59 -2.75 26.87
N ARG A 12 -7.92 -2.66 26.81
CA ARG A 12 -8.78 -3.60 26.08
C ARG A 12 -8.91 -3.16 24.63
N ILE A 13 -8.79 -4.12 23.71
CA ILE A 13 -8.85 -3.92 22.27
C ILE A 13 -10.13 -4.55 21.74
N GLU A 14 -10.99 -3.73 21.15
CA GLU A 14 -12.23 -4.13 20.49
C GLU A 14 -12.17 -3.75 19.01
N TRP A 15 -12.81 -4.56 18.18
CA TRP A 15 -12.89 -4.29 16.75
C TRP A 15 -14.34 -4.06 16.34
N SER A 16 -14.53 -3.14 15.41
CA SER A 16 -15.80 -2.90 14.74
C SER A 16 -15.56 -2.54 13.28
N LYS A 17 -16.63 -2.52 12.47
CA LYS A 17 -16.56 -2.14 11.06
C LYS A 17 -17.50 -0.95 10.85
N LEU A 18 -17.05 0.07 10.13
CA LEU A 18 -17.69 1.39 10.13
C LEU A 18 -19.07 1.39 9.47
N ARG A 19 -19.23 0.68 8.35
CA ARG A 19 -20.46 0.68 7.53
C ARG A 19 -21.17 -0.67 7.47
N ALA A 20 -20.73 -1.63 8.27
CA ALA A 20 -21.27 -2.98 8.27
C ALA A 20 -20.89 -3.69 9.58
N PRO A 21 -21.60 -4.74 10.00
CA PRO A 21 -21.16 -5.58 11.10
C PRO A 21 -19.87 -6.34 10.74
N LEU A 22 -19.13 -6.75 11.76
CA LEU A 22 -17.99 -7.64 11.59
C LEU A 22 -18.44 -8.99 11.01
N PRO A 23 -17.65 -9.61 10.12
CA PRO A 23 -17.97 -10.91 9.56
C PRO A 23 -18.01 -11.98 10.68
N TRP A 24 -19.02 -12.84 10.70
CA TRP A 24 -19.23 -13.84 11.76
C TRP A 24 -18.04 -14.80 11.96
N GLN A 25 -17.27 -15.06 10.90
CA GLN A 25 -16.06 -15.88 10.92
C GLN A 25 -14.80 -15.16 11.46
N HIS A 26 -14.92 -13.91 11.92
CA HIS A 26 -13.78 -13.16 12.45
C HIS A 26 -13.27 -13.77 13.76
N ARG A 27 -11.97 -13.59 14.02
CA ARG A 27 -11.32 -13.96 15.27
C ARG A 27 -10.42 -12.82 15.69
N VAL A 28 -10.38 -12.49 16.98
CA VAL A 28 -9.42 -11.51 17.52
C VAL A 28 -8.36 -12.28 18.29
N VAL A 29 -7.10 -12.14 17.87
CA VAL A 29 -5.94 -12.81 18.48
C VAL A 29 -4.89 -11.76 18.81
N ASN A 30 -4.56 -11.58 20.09
CA ASN A 30 -3.61 -10.55 20.55
C ASN A 30 -3.89 -9.15 19.98
N GLY A 31 -5.15 -8.71 20.03
CA GLY A 31 -5.56 -7.42 19.46
C GLY A 31 -5.61 -7.38 17.93
N SER A 32 -5.25 -8.47 17.23
CA SER A 32 -5.30 -8.55 15.77
C SER A 32 -6.60 -9.21 15.31
N LEU A 33 -7.34 -8.54 14.43
CA LEU A 33 -8.52 -9.08 13.77
C LEU A 33 -8.11 -9.95 12.58
N VAL A 34 -8.44 -11.24 12.66
CA VAL A 34 -8.18 -12.27 11.66
C VAL A 34 -9.51 -12.66 11.00
N ILE A 35 -9.57 -12.55 9.68
CA ILE A 35 -10.73 -12.93 8.86
C ILE A 35 -10.26 -14.04 7.91
N PRO A 36 -10.53 -15.32 8.22
CA PRO A 36 -9.94 -16.46 7.49
C PRO A 36 -10.47 -16.61 6.06
N ARG A 37 -11.68 -16.12 5.79
CA ARG A 37 -12.31 -16.11 4.46
C ARG A 37 -12.69 -14.68 4.10
N ALA A 38 -11.68 -13.83 3.92
CA ALA A 38 -11.89 -12.48 3.43
C ALA A 38 -12.20 -12.54 1.93
N ALA A 39 -13.31 -11.94 1.51
CA ALA A 39 -13.63 -11.77 0.11
C ALA A 39 -13.93 -10.30 -0.20
N GLN A 40 -14.16 -9.98 -1.47
CA GLN A 40 -14.20 -8.59 -1.94
C GLN A 40 -15.30 -7.75 -1.27
N GLN A 41 -16.39 -8.39 -0.81
CA GLN A 41 -17.43 -7.73 0.00
C GLN A 41 -17.00 -7.37 1.43
N ASP A 42 -15.96 -8.02 1.95
CA ASP A 42 -15.44 -7.76 3.28
C ASP A 42 -14.53 -6.53 3.30
N SER A 43 -14.07 -6.07 2.14
CA SER A 43 -13.33 -4.83 1.98
C SER A 43 -14.08 -3.64 2.60
N GLY A 44 -13.33 -2.70 3.16
CA GLY A 44 -13.88 -1.51 3.79
C GLY A 44 -13.06 -1.06 5.00
N GLN A 45 -13.63 -0.12 5.76
CA GLN A 45 -12.96 0.49 6.90
C GLN A 45 -13.38 -0.19 8.21
N TYR A 46 -12.37 -0.66 8.93
CA TYR A 46 -12.45 -1.28 10.24
C TYR A 46 -11.95 -0.31 11.30
N ILE A 47 -12.47 -0.41 12.51
CA ILE A 47 -12.12 0.45 13.64
C ILE A 47 -11.58 -0.44 14.74
N CYS A 48 -10.39 -0.13 15.21
CA CYS A 48 -9.83 -0.67 16.44
C CYS A 48 -10.13 0.32 17.56
N ASN A 49 -11.06 -0.04 18.44
CA ASN A 49 -11.38 0.71 19.64
C ASN A 49 -10.53 0.19 20.79
N VAL A 50 -9.61 1.03 21.27
CA VAL A 50 -8.74 0.75 22.39
C VAL A 50 -9.25 1.54 23.57
N SER A 51 -9.74 0.86 24.61
CA SER A 51 -10.17 1.54 25.82
C SER A 51 -9.35 1.12 27.03
N SER A 52 -9.02 2.09 27.86
CA SER A 52 -8.29 1.92 29.11
C SER A 52 -8.93 2.80 30.18
N PRO A 53 -8.67 2.55 31.47
CA PRO A 53 -9.15 3.40 32.56
C PRO A 53 -8.66 4.85 32.48
N VAL A 54 -7.54 5.07 31.78
CA VAL A 54 -6.90 6.40 31.63
C VAL A 54 -7.45 7.15 30.41
N GLY A 55 -8.06 6.44 29.46
CA GLY A 55 -8.61 7.02 28.23
C GLY A 55 -8.95 5.98 27.17
N SER A 56 -9.59 6.43 26.10
CA SER A 56 -9.95 5.62 24.93
C SER A 56 -9.44 6.24 23.65
N THR A 57 -8.98 5.40 22.72
CA THR A 57 -8.50 5.79 21.39
C THR A 57 -9.16 4.90 20.35
N GLU A 58 -9.49 5.48 19.20
CA GLU A 58 -10.04 4.76 18.06
C GLU A 58 -9.09 4.89 16.87
N VAL A 59 -8.82 3.77 16.19
CA VAL A 59 -7.92 3.71 15.03
C VAL A 59 -8.65 3.14 13.84
N PHE A 60 -8.62 3.84 12.70
CA PHE A 60 -9.25 3.40 11.46
C PHE A 60 -8.24 2.63 10.60
N VAL A 61 -8.63 1.44 10.14
CA VAL A 61 -7.82 0.57 9.30
C VAL A 61 -8.63 0.15 8.07
N THR A 62 -8.11 0.43 6.89
CA THR A 62 -8.75 0.03 5.63
C THR A 62 -8.29 -1.36 5.22
N LEU A 63 -9.24 -2.28 5.00
CA LEU A 63 -9.00 -3.59 4.43
C LEU A 63 -9.39 -3.55 2.95
N ASP A 64 -8.44 -3.86 2.07
CA ASP A 64 -8.69 -4.11 0.67
C ASP A 64 -8.39 -5.58 0.35
N VAL A 65 -9.38 -6.30 -0.19
CA VAL A 65 -9.26 -7.72 -0.53
C VAL A 65 -9.06 -7.86 -2.02
N GLU A 66 -7.81 -8.11 -2.41
CA GLU A 66 -7.47 -8.48 -3.78
C GLU A 66 -7.86 -9.93 -4.05
N SER A 67 -8.87 -10.12 -4.90
CA SER A 67 -9.11 -11.43 -5.50
C SER A 67 -8.02 -11.68 -6.53
N LYS A 68 -7.08 -12.59 -6.25
CA LYS A 68 -6.19 -13.13 -7.28
C LYS A 68 -7.09 -13.77 -8.34
N LYS A 69 -7.43 -13.03 -9.39
CA LYS A 69 -7.89 -13.64 -10.64
C LYS A 69 -6.72 -14.51 -11.08
N GLY A 70 -6.87 -15.82 -10.98
CA GLY A 70 -5.92 -16.74 -11.58
C GLY A 70 -5.88 -16.41 -13.07
N THR A 71 -4.82 -15.73 -13.50
CA THR A 71 -4.60 -15.44 -14.91
C THR A 71 -4.27 -16.75 -15.60
N ALA A 72 -5.31 -17.50 -15.96
CA ALA A 72 -5.23 -18.48 -17.03
C ALA A 72 -5.15 -17.69 -18.34
N GLY A 73 -3.95 -17.54 -18.90
CA GLY A 73 -3.75 -17.01 -20.25
C GLY A 73 -2.51 -16.13 -20.40
N GLY A 74 -1.43 -16.71 -20.93
CA GLY A 74 -0.22 -15.96 -21.27
C GLY A 74 0.99 -16.81 -21.64
N TRP A 75 0.82 -17.89 -22.41
CA TRP A 75 1.94 -18.46 -23.17
C TRP A 75 2.30 -17.45 -24.26
N GLY A 76 3.18 -16.50 -23.94
CA GLY A 76 3.81 -15.58 -24.87
C GLY A 76 5.32 -15.79 -24.85
N VAL A 77 5.78 -16.91 -25.41
CA VAL A 77 7.18 -17.04 -25.87
C VAL A 77 7.37 -16.21 -27.16
N PRO A 78 8.57 -15.73 -27.54
CA PRO A 78 9.85 -15.68 -26.82
C PRO A 78 10.55 -14.29 -26.86
N VAL A 79 11.37 -13.98 -25.84
CA VAL A 79 12.32 -12.86 -25.88
C VAL A 79 13.60 -13.33 -26.58
N PHE A 80 13.59 -13.47 -27.91
CA PHE A 80 14.77 -13.96 -28.65
C PHE A 80 15.21 -13.18 -29.90
N LEU A 81 14.60 -12.05 -30.29
CA LEU A 81 14.89 -11.49 -31.64
C LEU A 81 14.98 -9.96 -31.77
N LEU A 82 15.53 -9.24 -30.79
CA LEU A 82 15.93 -7.84 -31.01
C LEU A 82 17.42 -7.65 -30.71
N PRO A 83 18.30 -7.62 -31.73
CA PRO A 83 19.72 -7.27 -31.55
C PRO A 83 19.86 -5.80 -31.12
N PRO A 84 20.87 -5.47 -30.29
CA PRO A 84 21.12 -4.09 -29.86
C PRO A 84 21.55 -3.21 -31.05
N PRO A 85 21.05 -1.97 -31.15
CA PRO A 85 21.52 -1.03 -32.18
C PRO A 85 22.97 -0.64 -31.91
N LEU A 86 23.87 -1.06 -32.79
CA LEU A 86 25.24 -0.55 -32.91
C LEU A 86 25.17 0.85 -33.54
N TRP A 87 24.99 1.87 -32.71
CA TRP A 87 25.13 3.25 -33.14
C TRP A 87 26.56 3.72 -32.83
N PRO A 88 27.40 4.05 -33.83
CA PRO A 88 28.66 4.72 -33.57
C PRO A 88 28.40 6.18 -33.20
N SER A 89 29.04 6.61 -32.12
CA SER A 89 29.06 7.99 -31.63
C SER A 89 29.66 8.95 -32.68
N PRO A 90 29.01 10.07 -33.00
CA PRO A 90 29.69 11.23 -33.54
C PRO A 90 29.92 12.24 -32.41
N VAL A 91 31.17 12.31 -31.94
CA VAL A 91 31.70 13.49 -31.26
C VAL A 91 31.68 14.65 -32.26
N LEU A 92 30.91 15.71 -31.99
CA LEU A 92 31.07 16.99 -32.67
C LEU A 92 31.64 18.04 -31.72
N PRO A 93 32.55 18.89 -32.23
CA PRO A 93 33.49 19.65 -31.42
C PRO A 93 32.88 20.87 -30.74
N LEU A 94 33.56 21.26 -29.67
CA LEU A 94 33.38 22.48 -28.90
C LEU A 94 33.41 23.72 -29.81
N ALA A 95 32.31 24.45 -29.88
CA ALA A 95 32.29 25.80 -30.44
C ALA A 95 32.03 26.80 -29.32
N THR A 96 33.11 27.48 -28.95
CA THR A 96 33.18 28.55 -27.96
C THR A 96 32.31 29.73 -28.41
N SER A 97 31.23 30.03 -27.70
CA SER A 97 30.49 31.29 -27.89
C SER A 97 30.91 32.29 -26.84
N THR A 98 31.89 33.09 -27.21
CA THR A 98 32.28 34.32 -26.54
C THR A 98 31.30 35.45 -26.91
N LEU A 99 31.14 36.40 -25.97
CA LEU A 99 30.64 37.78 -26.12
C LEU A 99 29.10 37.90 -26.18
N THR A 100 28.45 38.87 -25.53
CA THR A 100 28.94 40.04 -24.80
C THR A 100 27.83 40.48 -23.83
N SER A 101 28.22 40.86 -22.62
CA SER A 101 27.37 41.50 -21.63
C SER A 101 27.03 42.93 -22.06
N SER A 102 25.76 43.33 -21.99
CA SER A 102 25.38 44.75 -21.87
C SER A 102 24.11 44.86 -21.01
N PRO A 103 24.09 45.73 -19.99
CA PRO A 103 23.10 45.69 -18.92
C PRO A 103 21.81 46.48 -19.22
N SER A 104 20.81 46.06 -18.44
CA SER A 104 19.49 46.62 -18.15
C SER A 104 19.36 48.14 -18.02
N SER A 105 18.25 48.68 -18.53
CA SER A 105 17.44 49.72 -17.87
C SER A 105 15.98 49.60 -18.29
#